data_AF-A0AAV6YL22-F1
#
_entry.id   AF-A0AAV6YL22-F1
#
_cell.length_a   1.000
_cell.length_b   1.000
_cell.length_c   1.000
_cell.angle_alpha   90.00
_cell.angle_beta   90.00
_cell.angle_gamma   90.00
#
_symmetry.space_group_name_H-M   'P 1'
#
loop_
_entity.id
_entity.type
_entity.pdbx_description
1 polymer ?
#
loop_
_entity_poly.entity_id
_entity_poly.type
_entity_poly.pdbx_seq_one_letter_code
_entity_poly.pdbx_strand_id
1 'polypeptide(L)'
;MRWEQRPSIQGYVVEWCTAPRTPHCDLQWIKYNSTIQGDVIIQSGGFRPGVRYNFRILGCMRDGEQVLEEMEGYTQELVSSVTPNVKISDIEPRSIILDWSPYPTDGSQEGFIIGYNVYVNDTKDDCDLEKSDDIIQWG
;
A
#
# COMPACT_ATOMS: atom_id res chain seq x y z
N MET A 1 8.93 -10.54 -13.78
CA MET A 1 10.05 -10.26 -12.85
C MET A 1 11.35 -10.34 -13.61
N ARG A 2 12.31 -9.47 -13.31
CA ARG A 2 13.62 -9.47 -13.94
C ARG A 2 14.65 -9.12 -12.89
N TRP A 3 15.78 -9.81 -12.93
CA TRP A 3 16.92 -9.59 -12.05
C TRP A 3 18.22 -9.61 -12.84
N GLU A 4 19.27 -9.05 -12.23
CA GLU A 4 20.59 -9.04 -12.84
C GLU A 4 21.26 -10.42 -12.80
N GLN A 5 21.80 -10.83 -13.95
CA GLN A 5 22.54 -12.09 -14.06
C GLN A 5 23.94 -11.93 -13.47
N ARG A 6 24.37 -12.90 -12.65
CA ARG A 6 25.69 -12.88 -12.00
C ARG A 6 26.53 -14.10 -12.41
N PRO A 7 27.79 -13.93 -12.87
CA PRO A 7 28.61 -15.03 -13.38
C PRO A 7 28.87 -16.18 -12.39
N SER A 8 28.85 -15.90 -11.08
CA SER A 8 29.08 -16.88 -10.03
C SER A 8 27.84 -17.73 -9.68
N ILE A 9 26.67 -17.38 -10.22
CA ILE A 9 25.40 -18.06 -9.94
C ILE A 9 25.18 -19.22 -10.91
N GLN A 10 24.86 -20.39 -10.38
CA GLN A 10 24.60 -21.63 -11.13
C GLN A 10 23.11 -21.91 -11.34
N GLY A 11 22.25 -21.21 -10.62
CA GLY A 11 20.80 -21.31 -10.73
C GLY A 11 20.11 -20.34 -9.78
N TYR A 12 18.81 -20.15 -9.99
CA TYR A 12 18.01 -19.25 -9.20
C TYR A 12 16.84 -19.99 -8.56
N VAL A 13 16.46 -19.54 -7.38
CA VAL A 13 15.17 -19.87 -6.75
C VAL A 13 14.41 -18.57 -6.61
N VAL A 14 13.19 -18.51 -7.12
CA VAL A 14 12.27 -17.44 -6.75
C VAL A 14 11.30 -18.03 -5.75
N GLU A 15 11.32 -17.51 -4.53
CA GLU A 15 10.37 -17.87 -3.48
C GLU A 15 9.43 -16.71 -3.20
N TRP A 16 8.21 -17.02 -2.76
CA TRP A 16 7.24 -16.01 -2.37
C TRP A 16 6.27 -16.52 -1.32
N CYS A 17 5.75 -15.56 -0.56
CA CYS A 17 4.72 -15.78 0.44
C CYS A 17 3.98 -14.47 0.71
N THR A 18 2.88 -14.51 1.49
CA THR A 18 2.13 -13.31 1.85
C THR A 18 2.97 -12.36 2.71
N ALA A 19 2.85 -11.06 2.47
CA ALA A 19 3.48 -10.01 3.27
C ALA A 19 2.47 -9.44 4.30
N PRO A 20 2.90 -9.11 5.54
CA PRO A 20 4.25 -9.32 6.06
C PRO A 20 4.57 -10.80 6.24
N ARG A 21 5.84 -11.17 6.02
CA ARG A 21 6.28 -12.57 6.11
C ARG A 21 6.14 -13.06 7.55
N THR A 22 5.28 -14.04 7.78
CA THR A 22 5.08 -14.67 9.08
C THR A 22 5.76 -16.06 9.12
N PRO A 23 6.08 -16.61 10.30
CA PRO A 23 6.60 -17.97 10.43
C PRO A 23 5.69 -19.06 9.85
N HIS A 24 4.40 -18.77 9.70
CA HIS A 24 3.37 -19.68 9.18
C HIS A 24 2.93 -19.30 7.75
N CYS A 25 3.75 -18.54 7.02
CA CYS A 25 3.41 -18.19 5.65
C CYS A 25 3.49 -19.42 4.74
N ASP A 26 2.53 -19.54 3.81
CA ASP A 26 2.51 -20.61 2.81
C ASP A 26 3.59 -20.35 1.75
N LEU A 27 4.85 -20.66 2.09
CA LEU A 27 6.00 -20.45 1.22
C LEU A 27 5.86 -21.28 -0.06
N GLN A 28 5.93 -20.61 -1.19
CA GLN A 28 5.94 -21.20 -2.53
C GLN A 28 7.25 -20.84 -3.22
N TRP A 29 7.71 -21.68 -4.15
CA TRP A 29 8.95 -21.44 -4.85
C TRP A 29 8.98 -22.10 -6.22
N ILE A 30 9.87 -21.60 -7.09
CA ILE A 30 10.20 -22.18 -8.39
C ILE A 30 11.71 -22.05 -8.64
N LYS A 31 12.28 -23.04 -9.33
CA LYS A 31 13.70 -23.06 -9.72
C LYS A 31 13.87 -22.66 -11.17
N TYR A 32 14.92 -21.89 -11.43
CA TYR A 32 15.40 -21.54 -12.77
C TYR A 32 16.87 -21.89 -12.92
N ASN A 33 17.28 -22.20 -14.15
CA ASN A 33 18.69 -22.41 -14.46
C ASN A 33 19.45 -21.06 -14.57
N SER A 34 20.78 -21.10 -14.55
CA SER A 34 21.62 -19.91 -14.73
C SER A 34 21.55 -19.31 -16.14
N THR A 35 20.99 -20.03 -17.12
CA THR A 35 20.90 -19.58 -18.50
C THR A 35 19.64 -18.76 -18.80
N ILE A 36 18.76 -18.56 -17.81
CA ILE A 36 17.53 -17.81 -18.02
C ILE A 36 17.82 -16.35 -18.39
N GLN A 37 17.12 -15.84 -19.39
CA GLN A 37 17.27 -14.49 -19.90
C GLN A 37 15.92 -13.80 -20.00
N GLY A 38 15.90 -12.49 -19.75
CA GLY A 38 14.70 -11.67 -19.88
C GLY A 38 13.74 -11.79 -18.70
N ASP A 39 12.50 -11.41 -18.96
CA ASP A 39 11.45 -11.34 -17.96
C ASP A 39 10.87 -12.74 -17.68
N VAL A 40 10.74 -13.05 -16.40
CA VAL A 40 10.14 -14.28 -15.90
C VAL A 40 8.73 -14.01 -15.42
N ILE A 41 7.78 -14.80 -15.92
CA ILE A 41 6.38 -14.78 -15.49
C ILE A 41 6.17 -15.94 -14.51
N ILE A 42 5.74 -15.60 -13.30
CA ILE A 42 5.42 -16.59 -12.26
C ILE A 42 3.91 -16.80 -12.30
N GLN A 43 3.50 -18.04 -12.49
CA GLN A 43 2.09 -18.44 -12.42
C GLN A 43 1.91 -19.36 -11.21
N SER A 44 0.99 -19.00 -10.33
CA SER A 44 0.59 -19.82 -9.19
C SER A 44 -0.90 -19.70 -8.98
N GLY A 45 -1.58 -20.83 -8.81
CA GLY A 45 -3.00 -20.83 -8.41
C GLY A 45 -3.23 -20.29 -7.00
N GLY A 46 -2.17 -20.08 -6.21
CA GLY A 46 -2.23 -19.47 -4.89
C GLY A 46 -2.31 -17.95 -4.91
N PHE A 47 -2.05 -17.28 -6.04
CA PHE A 47 -2.15 -15.83 -6.11
C PHE A 47 -3.59 -15.34 -6.03
N ARG A 48 -3.78 -14.26 -5.28
CA ARG A 48 -5.09 -13.65 -5.02
C ARG A 48 -5.01 -12.13 -5.23
N PRO A 49 -6.00 -11.51 -5.89
CA PRO A 49 -6.13 -10.06 -5.97
C PRO A 49 -6.20 -9.44 -4.56
N GLY A 50 -5.62 -8.25 -4.39
CA GLY A 50 -5.63 -7.53 -3.11
C GLY A 50 -4.71 -8.12 -2.03
N VAL A 51 -3.97 -9.21 -2.32
CA VAL A 51 -3.04 -9.80 -1.36
C VAL A 51 -1.61 -9.37 -1.71
N ARG A 52 -0.90 -8.84 -0.72
CA ARG A 52 0.50 -8.45 -0.84
C ARG A 52 1.40 -9.67 -0.69
N TYR A 53 2.38 -9.79 -1.56
CA TYR A 53 3.38 -10.86 -1.51
C TYR A 53 4.78 -10.28 -1.39
N ASN A 54 5.62 -10.96 -0.61
CA ASN A 54 7.05 -10.77 -0.57
C ASN A 54 7.69 -11.84 -1.45
N PHE A 55 8.45 -11.42 -2.44
CA PHE A 55 9.21 -12.28 -3.35
C PHE A 55 10.70 -12.12 -3.07
N ARG A 56 11.41 -13.23 -3.01
CA ARG A 56 12.88 -13.25 -2.91
C ARG A 56 13.47 -14.05 -4.04
N ILE A 57 14.51 -13.49 -4.64
CA ILE A 57 15.30 -14.14 -5.67
C ILE A 57 16.59 -14.59 -5.00
N LEU A 58 16.76 -15.89 -4.85
CA LEU A 58 17.97 -16.50 -4.31
C LEU A 58 18.84 -17.00 -5.47
N GLY A 59 20.13 -16.71 -5.40
CA GLY A 59 21.13 -17.25 -6.31
C GLY A 59 21.89 -18.40 -5.65
N CYS A 60 21.93 -19.55 -6.30
CA CYS A 60 22.74 -20.70 -5.88
C CYS A 60 24.18 -20.56 -6.39
N MET A 61 25.15 -20.69 -5.49
CA MET A 61 26.59 -20.67 -5.74
C MET A 61 27.22 -22.01 -5.36
N ARG A 62 28.52 -22.19 -5.61
CA ARG A 62 29.25 -23.40 -5.19
C ARG A 62 29.23 -23.61 -3.68
N ASP A 63 29.33 -22.52 -2.94
CA ASP A 63 29.56 -22.54 -1.49
C ASP A 63 28.29 -22.18 -0.68
N GLY A 64 27.12 -22.13 -1.32
CA GLY A 64 25.85 -21.84 -0.66
C GLY A 64 24.88 -21.05 -1.52
N GLU A 65 23.93 -20.39 -0.87
CA GLU A 65 22.92 -19.53 -1.50
C GLU A 65 22.99 -18.11 -0.95
N GLN A 66 22.56 -17.14 -1.75
CA GLN A 66 22.45 -15.75 -1.34
C GLN A 66 21.15 -15.14 -1.85
N VAL A 67 20.51 -14.28 -1.04
CA VAL A 67 19.42 -13.44 -1.51
C VAL A 67 20.03 -12.35 -2.40
N LEU A 68 19.59 -12.32 -3.66
CA LEU A 68 20.02 -11.34 -4.65
C LEU A 68 19.11 -10.12 -4.66
N GLU A 69 17.81 -10.35 -4.59
CA GLU A 69 16.78 -9.32 -4.60
C GLU A 69 15.62 -9.74 -3.69
N GLU A 70 15.01 -8.76 -3.06
CA GLU A 70 13.77 -8.89 -2.31
C GLU A 70 12.83 -7.77 -2.77
N MET A 71 11.60 -8.14 -3.10
CA MET A 71 10.60 -7.23 -3.63
C MET A 71 9.23 -7.56 -3.05
N GLU A 72 8.44 -6.52 -2.79
CA GLU A 72 7.04 -6.69 -2.37
C GLU A 72 6.12 -6.15 -3.45
N GLY A 73 4.98 -6.82 -3.63
CA GLY A 73 4.02 -6.37 -4.62
C GLY A 73 2.73 -7.16 -4.59
N TYR A 74 1.82 -6.74 -5.46
CA TYR A 74 0.54 -7.38 -5.71
C TYR A 74 0.55 -7.94 -7.11
N THR A 75 -0.10 -9.08 -7.31
CA THR A 75 -0.39 -9.58 -8.67
C THR A 75 -1.52 -8.76 -9.32
N GLN A 76 -2.44 -8.27 -8.49
CA GLN A 76 -3.48 -7.31 -8.85
C GLN A 76 -3.81 -6.49 -7.61
N GLU A 77 -3.62 -5.18 -7.66
CA GLU A 77 -4.07 -4.25 -6.62
C GLU A 77 -5.60 -4.08 -6.71
N LEU A 78 -6.25 -3.98 -5.56
CA LEU A 78 -7.66 -3.62 -5.45
C LEU A 78 -7.79 -2.24 -4.78
N VAL A 79 -8.95 -1.63 -4.99
CA VAL A 79 -9.33 -0.43 -4.25
C VAL A 79 -9.41 -0.81 -2.77
N SER A 80 -8.72 -0.04 -1.93
CA SER A 80 -8.80 -0.23 -0.49
C SER A 80 -10.24 -0.24 -0.01
N SER A 81 -10.65 -1.32 0.64
CA SER A 81 -11.93 -1.41 1.36
C SER A 81 -11.97 -0.56 2.63
N VAL A 82 -10.81 -0.11 3.12
CA VAL A 82 -10.70 0.78 4.27
C VAL A 82 -10.88 2.22 3.80
N THR A 83 -11.61 3.03 4.57
CA THR A 83 -11.68 4.49 4.40
C THR A 83 -11.03 5.13 5.63
N PRO A 84 -10.09 6.07 5.47
CA PRO A 84 -9.49 6.78 6.59
C PRO A 84 -10.57 7.52 7.36
N ASN A 85 -10.60 7.34 8.68
CA ASN A 85 -11.48 8.10 9.54
C ASN A 85 -10.85 9.48 9.79
N VAL A 86 -11.29 10.47 9.00
CA VAL A 86 -10.82 11.86 9.10
C VAL A 86 -11.54 12.57 10.23
N LYS A 87 -10.77 13.20 11.10
CA LYS A 87 -11.25 14.01 12.22
C LYS A 87 -10.73 15.43 12.08
N ILE A 88 -11.55 16.39 12.50
CA ILE A 88 -11.09 17.77 12.70
C ILE A 88 -10.50 17.83 14.10
N SER A 89 -9.22 18.15 14.21
CA SER A 89 -8.54 18.29 15.50
C SER A 89 -8.52 19.73 15.99
N ASP A 90 -8.54 20.70 15.08
CA ASP A 90 -8.63 22.11 15.44
C ASP A 90 -9.30 22.94 14.32
N ILE A 91 -9.90 24.06 14.72
CA ILE A 91 -10.53 25.04 13.82
C ILE A 91 -10.07 26.44 14.23
N GLU A 92 -9.42 27.11 13.29
CA GLU A 92 -9.06 28.53 13.39
C GLU A 92 -9.89 29.36 12.40
N PRO A 93 -9.96 30.69 12.54
CA PRO A 93 -10.77 31.52 11.66
C PRO A 93 -10.50 31.41 10.14
N ARG A 94 -9.33 30.88 9.74
CA ARG A 94 -8.94 30.69 8.32
C ARG A 94 -8.25 29.35 8.05
N SER A 95 -8.26 28.43 9.00
CA SER A 95 -7.58 27.15 8.85
C SER A 95 -8.35 26.06 9.60
N ILE A 96 -8.23 24.83 9.11
CA ILE A 96 -8.70 23.64 9.80
C ILE A 96 -7.54 22.66 9.84
N ILE A 97 -7.38 21.98 10.96
CA ILE A 97 -6.41 20.89 11.10
C ILE A 97 -7.18 19.57 11.05
N LEU A 98 -6.76 18.70 10.15
CA LEU A 98 -7.36 17.39 9.92
C LEU A 98 -6.37 16.30 10.30
N ASP A 99 -6.84 15.33 11.06
CA ASP A 99 -6.07 14.16 11.48
C ASP A 99 -6.78 12.87 11.06
N TRP A 100 -6.01 11.91 10.55
CA TRP A 100 -6.47 10.54 10.29
C TRP A 100 -5.35 9.54 10.54
N SER A 101 -5.73 8.32 10.89
CA SER A 101 -4.76 7.22 10.96
C SER A 101 -4.31 6.82 9.56
N PRO A 102 -3.03 6.46 9.37
CA PRO A 102 -2.59 5.90 8.10
C PRO A 102 -3.32 4.59 7.83
N TYR A 103 -3.40 4.20 6.57
CA TYR A 103 -3.87 2.87 6.21
C TYR A 103 -3.05 1.79 6.93
N PRO A 104 -3.69 0.68 7.36
CA PRO A 104 -2.95 -0.48 7.85
C PRO A 104 -1.90 -0.89 6.82
N THR A 105 -0.67 -1.13 7.27
CA THR A 105 0.40 -1.68 6.43
C THR A 105 0.49 -3.20 6.55
N ASP A 106 -0.47 -3.80 7.27
CA ASP A 106 -0.61 -5.23 7.45
C ASP A 106 -1.24 -5.90 6.22
N GLY A 107 -1.56 -7.19 6.35
CA GLY A 107 -2.14 -7.99 5.27
C GLY A 107 -3.54 -7.55 4.81
N SER A 108 -4.16 -6.55 5.45
CA SER A 108 -5.46 -5.99 5.04
C SER A 108 -5.33 -4.89 3.98
N GLN A 109 -4.12 -4.43 3.69
CA GLN A 109 -3.88 -3.43 2.65
C GLN A 109 -4.00 -4.08 1.27
N GLU A 110 -4.99 -3.65 0.47
CA GLU A 110 -5.28 -4.31 -0.82
C GLU A 110 -4.56 -3.68 -2.03
N GLY A 111 -3.74 -2.65 -1.80
CA GLY A 111 -2.97 -1.94 -2.83
C GLY A 111 -2.04 -0.90 -2.23
N PHE A 112 -1.10 -0.37 -3.00
CA PHE A 112 -0.17 0.65 -2.50
C PHE A 112 -0.87 2.02 -2.41
N ILE A 113 -0.84 2.64 -1.22
CA ILE A 113 -1.38 3.99 -1.04
C ILE A 113 -0.39 5.00 -1.61
N ILE A 114 -0.80 5.69 -2.67
CA ILE A 114 0.00 6.72 -3.35
C ILE A 114 -0.29 8.14 -2.88
N GLY A 115 -1.37 8.35 -2.14
CA GLY A 115 -1.78 9.67 -1.66
C GLY A 115 -3.23 9.71 -1.18
N TYR A 116 -3.68 10.90 -0.79
CA TYR A 116 -5.03 11.17 -0.31
C TYR A 116 -5.61 12.36 -1.05
N ASN A 117 -6.89 12.27 -1.42
CA ASN A 117 -7.68 13.41 -1.89
C ASN A 117 -8.58 13.89 -0.75
N VAL A 118 -8.49 15.17 -0.41
CA VAL A 118 -9.32 15.79 0.63
C VAL A 118 -10.33 16.71 -0.03
N TYR A 119 -11.60 16.51 0.29
CA TYR A 119 -12.70 17.31 -0.24
C TYR A 119 -13.33 18.10 0.91
N VAL A 120 -13.42 19.42 0.75
CA VAL A 120 -14.08 20.32 1.69
C VAL A 120 -15.27 20.93 0.97
N ASN A 121 -16.46 20.82 1.55
CA ASN A 121 -17.66 21.46 1.03
C ASN A 121 -18.09 22.55 2.02
N ASP A 122 -18.15 23.79 1.54
CA ASP A 122 -18.71 24.90 2.29
C ASP A 122 -20.23 24.85 2.14
N THR A 123 -20.92 24.35 3.17
CA THR A 123 -22.36 24.53 3.26
C THR A 123 -22.59 26.01 3.51
N LYS A 124 -22.98 26.76 2.47
CA LYS A 124 -23.61 28.07 2.63
C LYS A 124 -24.90 27.88 3.42
N ASP A 125 -24.78 27.83 4.75
CA ASP A 125 -25.86 28.22 5.61
C ASP A 125 -25.92 29.73 5.48
N ASP A 126 -26.97 30.18 4.80
CA ASP A 126 -27.33 31.57 4.61
C ASP A 126 -27.31 32.25 5.99
N CYS A 127 -26.25 33.01 6.27
CA CYS A 127 -26.12 33.79 7.50
C CYS A 127 -26.94 35.08 7.37
N ASP A 128 -28.20 34.95 6.97
CA ASP A 128 -29.21 35.99 7.12
C ASP A 128 -29.70 35.93 8.57
N LEU A 129 -28.85 36.43 9.48
CA LEU A 129 -29.35 36.97 10.74
C LEU A 129 -30.16 38.20 10.36
N GLU A 130 -31.48 38.03 10.19
CA GLU A 130 -32.41 39.15 10.19
C GLU A 130 -32.08 40.03 11.40
N LYS A 131 -31.64 41.26 11.12
CA LYS A 131 -31.42 42.25 12.16
C LYS A 131 -32.73 42.40 12.92
N SER A 132 -32.72 42.07 14.21
CA SER A 132 -33.77 42.49 15.12
C SER A 132 -33.68 44.00 15.27
N ASP A 133 -34.62 44.72 14.66
CA ASP A 133 -34.83 46.15 14.87
C ASP A 133 -35.41 46.37 16.28
N ASP A 134 -34.56 46.31 17.31
CA ASP A 134 -34.92 46.82 18.63
C ASP A 134 -34.84 48.35 18.62
N ILE A 135 -35.95 48.97 18.21
CA ILE A 135 -36.23 50.39 18.44
C ILE A 135 -36.52 50.56 19.92
N ILE A 136 -35.52 50.98 20.70
CA ILE A 136 -35.75 51.53 22.04
C ILE A 136 -35.98 53.04 21.90
N GLN A 137 -37.24 53.47 21.97
CA GLN A 137 -37.60 54.86 22.26
C GLN A 137 -37.61 55.07 23.77
N TRP A 138 -36.85 56.06 24.25
CA TRP A 138 -37.02 56.60 25.60
C TRP A 138 -38.00 57.79 25.53
N GLY A 139 -39.06 57.71 26.32
CA GLY A 139 -39.87 58.86 26.74
C GLY A 139 -39.34 59.50 28.01
#